data_AF-A6EEE0-F1
#
_entry.id   AF-A6EEE0-F1
#
_cell.length_a   1.000
_cell.length_b   1.000
_cell.length_c   1.000
_cell.angle_alpha   90.00
_cell.angle_beta   90.00
_cell.angle_gamma   90.00
#
_symmetry.space_group_name_H-M   'P 1'
#
loop_
_entity.id
_entity.type
_entity.pdbx_description
1 polymer ?
#
loop_
_entity_poly.entity_id
_entity_poly.type
_entity_poly.pdbx_seq_one_letter_code
_entity_poly.pdbx_strand_id
1 'polypeptide(L)'
;MKTKISIVVTLLFIVIGCTADTEPSTKTTKGHDAMRPAINQPDKVQAQAKEYPPHPYLLDSLPLNTILINGNSPQLTIHQFYKIYPRQSNVKKSVWECGSPFDSIDRDWMIKTYGPYDQQHGTFKNYDGQITTMSVNTAEYATNGHMVLLVNAASASNTVIIPSHRIKLNSQTKTAEFEKLFPNVRPEQTGDTSVVRYRIPIKHDYDDAFLFYFKDGKFDHIDLWFLLC
;
A
#
# COMPACT_ATOMS: atom_id res chain seq x y z
N MET A 1 7.11 -27.14 57.61
CA MET A 1 6.72 -28.56 57.39
C MET A 1 6.06 -28.63 56.02
N LYS A 2 6.77 -29.09 54.98
CA LYS A 2 6.61 -30.41 54.31
C LYS A 2 5.12 -30.71 54.02
N THR A 3 4.67 -30.83 52.77
CA THR A 3 4.54 -32.11 52.03
C THR A 3 4.14 -31.82 50.56
N LYS A 4 5.05 -32.07 49.59
CA LYS A 4 5.06 -33.10 48.50
C LYS A 4 4.50 -32.70 47.11
N ILE A 5 5.47 -32.77 46.18
CA ILE A 5 5.51 -32.91 44.72
C ILE A 5 4.53 -33.96 44.16
N SER A 6 4.01 -33.74 42.95
CA SER A 6 3.98 -34.80 41.92
C SER A 6 4.09 -34.24 40.50
N ILE A 7 5.02 -34.83 39.76
CA ILE A 7 5.45 -34.58 38.38
C ILE A 7 4.58 -35.41 37.44
N VAL A 8 4.24 -34.89 36.25
CA VAL A 8 4.11 -35.73 35.04
C VAL A 8 4.76 -35.02 33.87
N VAL A 9 5.85 -35.62 33.40
CA VAL A 9 6.52 -35.40 32.12
C VAL A 9 5.99 -36.44 31.15
N THR A 10 5.59 -36.04 29.94
CA THR A 10 5.68 -36.94 28.77
C THR A 10 5.93 -36.14 27.50
N LEU A 11 7.13 -36.32 26.94
CA LEU A 11 7.53 -36.03 25.56
C LEU A 11 7.11 -37.19 24.66
N LEU A 12 6.74 -36.95 23.39
CA LEU A 12 7.22 -37.79 22.28
C LEU A 12 7.05 -37.14 20.89
N PHE A 13 8.19 -37.14 20.19
CA PHE A 13 8.40 -36.79 18.78
C PHE A 13 7.85 -37.88 17.85
N ILE A 14 7.28 -37.47 16.71
CA ILE A 14 7.36 -38.26 15.48
C ILE A 14 7.72 -37.31 14.32
N VAL A 15 8.99 -37.38 13.91
CA VAL A 15 9.48 -36.92 12.61
C VAL A 15 9.37 -38.13 11.69
N ILE A 16 8.57 -38.04 10.63
CA ILE A 16 8.69 -38.94 9.48
C ILE A 16 9.11 -38.06 8.32
N GLY A 17 10.41 -38.11 8.03
CA GLY A 17 10.92 -37.85 6.70
C GLY A 17 10.67 -39.08 5.82
N CYS A 18 10.25 -38.87 4.58
CA CYS A 18 10.48 -39.82 3.51
C CYS A 18 11.38 -39.17 2.48
N THR A 19 12.43 -39.93 2.20
CA THR A 19 13.62 -39.66 1.42
C THR A 19 13.34 -39.61 -0.08
N ALA A 20 14.06 -38.71 -0.75
CA ALA A 20 14.35 -38.83 -2.16
C ALA A 20 15.39 -39.95 -2.35
N ASP A 21 15.17 -40.80 -3.35
CA ASP A 21 16.21 -41.65 -3.94
C ASP A 21 16.38 -41.30 -5.42
N THR A 22 17.63 -41.34 -5.83
CA THR A 22 18.23 -40.74 -7.02
C THR A 22 18.58 -41.81 -8.06
N GLU A 23 18.24 -41.54 -9.34
CA GLU A 23 19.02 -41.84 -10.56
C GLU A 23 19.37 -43.32 -10.95
N PRO A 24 20.02 -43.59 -12.12
CA PRO A 24 19.49 -43.50 -13.50
C PRO A 24 19.78 -44.79 -14.32
N SER A 25 19.20 -44.95 -15.51
CA SER A 25 19.80 -45.82 -16.55
C SER A 25 19.19 -45.61 -17.94
N THR A 26 19.97 -44.97 -18.81
CA THR A 26 19.85 -45.03 -20.27
C THR A 26 20.22 -46.42 -20.80
N LYS A 27 19.39 -46.98 -21.68
CA LYS A 27 19.87 -47.74 -22.87
C LYS A 27 18.77 -47.90 -23.92
N THR A 28 19.15 -47.48 -25.11
CA THR A 28 18.45 -47.48 -26.40
C THR A 28 18.34 -48.89 -26.99
N THR A 29 17.20 -49.26 -27.59
CA THR A 29 17.17 -50.11 -28.79
C THR A 29 15.89 -49.83 -29.60
N LYS A 30 16.05 -49.75 -30.93
CA LYS A 30 15.11 -49.31 -31.96
C LYS A 30 14.04 -50.36 -32.32
N GLY A 31 12.90 -49.85 -32.80
CA GLY A 31 12.22 -50.39 -34.00
C GLY A 31 10.78 -50.87 -33.84
N HIS A 32 9.80 -50.06 -34.24
CA HIS A 32 8.92 -50.31 -35.40
C HIS A 32 7.77 -49.29 -35.47
N ASP A 33 7.41 -48.96 -36.72
CA ASP A 33 6.41 -47.99 -37.15
C ASP A 33 5.03 -48.14 -36.50
N ALA A 34 4.52 -47.02 -35.98
CA ALA A 34 3.10 -46.71 -36.00
C ALA A 34 2.94 -45.19 -36.11
N MET A 35 2.74 -44.76 -37.35
CA MET A 35 2.36 -43.42 -37.76
C MET A 35 1.08 -42.99 -37.01
N ARG A 36 1.24 -42.22 -35.92
CA ARG A 36 0.14 -41.48 -35.29
C ARG A 36 0.04 -40.11 -35.98
N PRO A 37 -1.14 -39.71 -36.46
CA PRO A 37 -1.32 -38.37 -37.00
C PRO A 37 -1.06 -37.36 -35.88
N ALA A 38 -0.27 -36.33 -36.20
CA ALA A 38 -0.08 -35.17 -35.37
C ALA A 38 -1.47 -34.55 -35.10
N ILE A 39 -1.94 -34.71 -33.86
CA ILE A 39 -3.03 -33.88 -33.35
C ILE A 39 -2.39 -32.50 -33.20
N ASN A 40 -2.60 -31.67 -34.23
CA ASN A 40 -2.42 -30.24 -34.12
C ASN A 40 -3.26 -29.79 -32.92
N GLN A 41 -2.60 -29.59 -31.77
CA GLN A 41 -3.16 -28.76 -30.73
C GLN A 41 -3.41 -27.42 -31.40
N PRO A 42 -4.67 -26.94 -31.49
CA PRO A 42 -4.88 -25.57 -31.90
C PRO A 42 -4.10 -24.72 -30.91
N ASP A 43 -3.21 -23.89 -31.43
CA ASP A 43 -2.57 -22.83 -30.68
C ASP A 43 -3.61 -22.26 -29.73
N LYS A 44 -3.34 -22.37 -28.43
CA LYS A 44 -4.07 -21.58 -27.44
C LYS A 44 -3.79 -20.14 -27.84
N VAL A 45 -4.68 -19.57 -28.65
CA VAL A 45 -4.85 -18.14 -28.78
C VAL A 45 -5.04 -17.68 -27.35
N GLN A 46 -3.97 -17.15 -26.75
CA GLN A 46 -4.09 -16.34 -25.55
C GLN A 46 -5.02 -15.22 -25.98
N ALA A 47 -6.30 -15.36 -25.65
CA ALA A 47 -7.24 -14.28 -25.78
C ALA A 47 -6.61 -13.14 -24.98
N GLN A 48 -6.09 -12.14 -25.69
CA GLN A 48 -5.71 -10.87 -25.07
C GLN A 48 -6.94 -10.46 -24.28
N ALA A 49 -6.83 -10.49 -22.95
CA ALA A 49 -7.90 -10.07 -22.08
C ALA A 49 -8.30 -8.68 -22.56
N LYS A 50 -9.55 -8.51 -23.02
CA LYS A 50 -10.04 -7.21 -23.48
C LYS A 50 -9.80 -6.20 -22.37
N GLU A 51 -8.85 -5.31 -22.58
CA GLU A 51 -8.56 -4.24 -21.65
C GLU A 51 -9.69 -3.22 -21.81
N TYR A 52 -10.64 -3.28 -20.90
CA TYR A 52 -11.74 -2.32 -20.88
C TYR A 52 -11.21 -0.95 -20.44
N PRO A 53 -11.68 0.15 -21.06
CA PRO A 53 -11.19 1.49 -20.73
C PRO A 53 -11.51 1.87 -19.27
N PRO A 54 -10.74 2.81 -18.69
CA PRO A 54 -11.06 3.41 -17.40
C PRO A 54 -12.41 4.13 -17.49
N HIS A 55 -13.14 4.18 -16.37
CA HIS A 55 -14.37 4.94 -16.27
C HIS A 55 -14.27 6.06 -15.22
N PRO A 56 -15.00 7.17 -15.38
CA PRO A 56 -14.86 8.32 -14.49
C PRO A 56 -15.25 8.02 -13.05
N TYR A 57 -14.45 8.52 -12.10
CA TYR A 57 -14.75 8.53 -10.68
C TYR A 57 -15.65 9.73 -10.35
N LEU A 58 -16.89 9.45 -9.98
CA LEU A 58 -17.92 10.49 -9.80
C LEU A 58 -18.22 10.84 -8.33
N LEU A 59 -17.62 10.12 -7.38
CA LEU A 59 -17.84 10.36 -5.96
C LEU A 59 -17.00 11.57 -5.49
N ASP A 60 -17.55 12.35 -4.56
CA ASP A 60 -16.90 13.56 -4.03
C ASP A 60 -15.84 13.27 -2.96
N SER A 61 -15.60 11.99 -2.65
CA SER A 61 -14.55 11.56 -1.72
C SER A 61 -13.87 10.29 -2.21
N LEU A 62 -12.61 10.12 -1.82
CA LEU A 62 -11.75 8.98 -2.14
C LEU A 62 -11.24 8.34 -0.84
N PRO A 63 -12.00 7.38 -0.27
CA PRO A 63 -11.59 6.69 0.95
C PRO A 63 -10.22 6.01 0.82
N LEU A 64 -9.46 5.96 1.92
CA LEU A 64 -8.11 5.37 1.96
C LEU A 64 -8.04 3.94 1.38
N ASN A 65 -9.10 3.15 1.56
CA ASN A 65 -9.18 1.77 1.08
C ASN A 65 -9.53 1.63 -0.41
N THR A 66 -9.80 2.73 -1.10
CA THR A 66 -10.21 2.75 -2.51
C THR A 66 -9.03 2.90 -3.48
N ILE A 67 -7.92 3.44 -2.99
CA ILE A 67 -6.71 3.71 -3.76
C ILE A 67 -5.58 2.75 -3.36
N LEU A 68 -4.74 2.39 -4.33
CA LEU A 68 -3.52 1.63 -4.12
C LEU A 68 -2.32 2.39 -4.68
N ILE A 69 -1.21 2.39 -3.95
CA ILE A 69 0.10 2.87 -4.41
C ILE A 69 0.97 1.65 -4.72
N ASN A 70 1.34 1.48 -5.99
CA ASN A 70 2.03 0.28 -6.49
C ASN A 70 1.33 -1.03 -6.11
N GLY A 71 0.00 -1.02 -6.09
CA GLY A 71 -0.81 -2.18 -5.71
C GLY A 71 -0.97 -2.41 -4.21
N ASN A 72 -0.44 -1.54 -3.35
CA ASN A 72 -0.56 -1.64 -1.89
C ASN A 72 -1.45 -0.54 -1.32
N SER A 73 -2.12 -0.84 -0.20
CA SER A 73 -2.90 0.15 0.56
C SER A 73 -2.00 1.31 1.04
N PRO A 74 -2.47 2.57 1.03
CA PRO A 74 -1.77 3.70 1.64
C PRO A 74 -1.69 3.58 3.17
N GLN A 75 -2.53 2.72 3.78
CA GLN A 75 -2.53 2.40 5.20
C GLN A 75 -2.18 0.93 5.40
N LEU A 76 -1.09 0.66 6.14
CA LEU A 76 -0.56 -0.67 6.39
C LEU A 76 -0.29 -0.86 7.88
N THR A 77 -0.31 -2.10 8.35
CA THR A 77 0.36 -2.42 9.61
C THR A 77 1.87 -2.40 9.41
N ILE A 78 2.64 -2.16 10.48
CA ILE A 78 4.10 -2.18 10.42
C ILE A 78 4.66 -3.51 9.88
N HIS A 79 4.02 -4.64 10.20
CA HIS A 79 4.40 -5.96 9.69
C HIS A 79 4.15 -6.11 8.18
N GLN A 80 3.01 -5.63 7.68
CA GLN A 80 2.72 -5.62 6.25
C GLN A 80 3.72 -4.74 5.50
N PHE A 81 4.03 -3.57 6.05
CA PHE A 81 5.01 -2.66 5.46
C PHE A 81 6.38 -3.32 5.29
N TYR A 82 6.94 -3.93 6.34
CA TYR A 82 8.24 -4.60 6.25
C TYR A 82 8.24 -5.84 5.35
N LYS A 83 7.08 -6.51 5.18
CA LYS A 83 6.94 -7.62 4.23
C LYS A 83 7.03 -7.14 2.77
N ILE A 84 6.44 -5.98 2.47
CA ILE A 84 6.44 -5.40 1.13
C ILE A 84 7.78 -4.71 0.84
N TYR A 85 8.30 -3.98 1.82
CA TYR A 85 9.50 -3.17 1.73
C TYR A 85 10.50 -3.57 2.82
N PRO A 86 11.28 -4.65 2.60
CA PRO A 86 12.22 -5.15 3.61
C PRO A 86 13.44 -4.24 3.82
N ARG A 87 13.66 -3.26 2.92
CA ARG A 87 14.74 -2.29 3.00
C ARG A 87 14.18 -0.88 2.77
N GLN A 88 14.57 0.05 3.62
CA GLN A 88 14.24 1.47 3.53
C GLN A 88 15.51 2.25 3.19
N SER A 89 15.40 3.29 2.37
CA SER A 89 16.54 4.13 1.99
C SER A 89 16.88 5.17 3.07
N ASN A 90 15.89 5.59 3.84
CA ASN A 90 16.04 6.55 4.93
C ASN A 90 15.02 6.26 6.03
N VAL A 91 15.43 6.47 7.28
CA VAL A 91 14.57 6.39 8.47
C VAL A 91 14.93 7.56 9.38
N LYS A 92 13.95 8.42 9.65
CA LYS A 92 14.13 9.64 10.45
C LYS A 92 13.04 9.72 11.51
N LYS A 93 13.39 10.14 12.72
CA LYS A 93 12.42 10.51 13.76
C LYS A 93 12.34 12.02 13.88
N SER A 94 11.13 12.53 14.06
CA SER A 94 10.86 13.95 14.29
C SER A 94 9.62 14.12 15.16
N VAL A 95 9.57 15.22 15.90
CA VAL A 95 8.37 15.64 16.62
C VAL A 95 7.45 16.36 15.63
N TRP A 96 6.17 15.96 15.59
CA TRP A 96 5.12 16.65 14.83
C TRP A 96 4.32 17.51 15.80
N GLU A 97 4.54 18.82 15.73
CA GLU A 97 3.97 19.79 16.70
C GLU A 97 2.48 20.05 16.48
N CYS A 98 2.00 19.87 15.25
CA CYS A 98 0.60 20.02 14.89
C CYS A 98 -0.25 18.77 15.19
N GLY A 99 0.27 17.79 15.95
CA GLY A 99 -0.43 16.52 16.19
C GLY A 99 -0.11 15.46 15.14
N SER A 100 -0.90 14.38 15.14
CA SER A 100 -0.60 13.17 14.38
C SER A 100 -1.86 12.60 13.72
N PRO A 101 -1.80 12.16 12.45
CA PRO A 101 -2.94 11.57 11.76
C PRO A 101 -3.36 10.22 12.39
N PHE A 102 -2.47 9.60 13.15
CA PHE A 102 -2.77 8.38 13.90
C PHE A 102 -3.76 8.63 15.04
N ASP A 103 -3.92 9.89 15.47
CA ASP A 103 -4.80 10.25 16.59
C ASP A 103 -6.28 9.98 16.26
N SER A 104 -6.63 10.11 14.97
CA SER A 104 -7.95 9.81 14.43
C SER A 104 -8.02 8.42 13.80
N ILE A 105 -6.99 8.01 13.05
CA ILE A 105 -7.01 6.74 12.28
C ILE A 105 -6.81 5.51 13.19
N ASP A 106 -6.07 5.65 14.28
CA ASP A 106 -5.65 4.55 15.16
C ASP A 106 -5.96 4.85 16.64
N ARG A 107 -7.08 5.56 16.87
CA ARG A 107 -7.45 6.13 18.17
C ARG A 107 -7.44 5.11 19.31
N ASP A 108 -7.98 3.91 19.10
CA ASP A 108 -8.05 2.88 20.13
C ASP A 108 -6.65 2.41 20.58
N TRP A 109 -5.74 2.24 19.63
CA TRP A 109 -4.35 1.90 19.93
C TRP A 109 -3.63 3.05 20.62
N MET A 110 -3.86 4.29 20.17
CA MET A 110 -3.32 5.50 20.80
C MET A 110 -3.79 5.63 22.25
N ILE A 111 -5.07 5.41 22.53
CA ILE A 111 -5.62 5.44 23.91
C ILE A 111 -4.96 4.37 24.78
N LYS A 112 -4.83 3.15 24.25
CA LYS A 112 -4.22 2.04 24.98
C LYS A 112 -2.74 2.27 25.28
N THR A 113 -2.01 2.92 24.36
CA THR A 113 -0.56 3.08 24.45
C THR A 113 -0.16 4.35 25.21
N TYR A 114 -0.85 5.46 24.96
CA TYR A 114 -0.49 6.79 25.46
C TYR A 114 -1.50 7.37 26.47
N GLY A 115 -2.57 6.63 26.80
CA GLY A 115 -3.63 7.08 27.71
C GLY A 115 -4.72 7.89 27.00
N PRO A 116 -5.73 8.40 27.73
CA PRO A 116 -6.84 9.13 27.13
C PRO A 116 -6.39 10.43 26.45
N TYR A 117 -7.21 10.90 25.51
CA TYR A 117 -7.01 12.19 24.84
C TYR A 117 -7.14 13.33 25.84
N ASP A 118 -6.17 14.22 25.87
CA ASP A 118 -6.11 15.41 26.69
C ASP A 118 -6.49 16.64 25.86
N GLN A 119 -7.66 17.20 26.14
CA GLN A 119 -8.17 18.38 25.43
C GLN A 119 -7.32 19.63 25.67
N GLN A 120 -6.60 19.73 26.79
CA GLN A 120 -5.77 20.89 27.10
C GLN A 120 -4.51 20.92 26.24
N HIS A 121 -3.91 19.75 25.98
CA HIS A 121 -2.69 19.61 25.19
C HIS A 121 -2.96 19.30 23.71
N GLY A 122 -4.21 19.03 23.33
CA GLY A 122 -4.58 18.73 21.95
C GLY A 122 -4.06 17.36 21.46
N THR A 123 -3.70 16.45 22.36
CA THR A 123 -3.21 15.11 22.02
C THR A 123 -3.37 14.14 23.20
N PHE A 124 -2.89 12.89 23.08
CA PHE A 124 -2.97 11.89 24.16
C PHE A 124 -1.98 12.17 25.29
N LYS A 125 -2.40 11.91 26.53
CA LYS A 125 -1.70 12.30 27.76
C LYS A 125 -0.20 12.03 27.79
N ASN A 126 0.25 10.89 27.28
CA ASN A 126 1.66 10.47 27.28
C ASN A 126 2.27 10.43 25.87
N TYR A 127 1.59 10.97 24.86
CA TYR A 127 2.14 11.03 23.50
C TYR A 127 3.06 12.23 23.36
N ASP A 128 4.29 12.00 22.90
CA ASP A 128 5.35 13.00 22.81
C ASP A 128 5.50 13.61 21.41
N GLY A 129 4.55 13.32 20.51
CA GLY A 129 4.56 13.79 19.13
C GLY A 129 5.60 13.13 18.25
N GLN A 130 6.36 12.14 18.73
CA GLN A 130 7.37 11.48 17.89
C GLN A 130 6.70 10.65 16.78
N ILE A 131 7.09 10.95 15.54
CA ILE A 131 6.75 10.19 14.34
C ILE A 131 8.04 9.73 13.67
N THR A 132 8.03 8.49 13.20
CA THR A 132 9.11 7.96 12.37
C THR A 132 8.69 8.06 10.90
N THR A 133 9.47 8.79 10.10
CA THR A 133 9.34 8.82 8.64
C THR A 133 10.29 7.79 8.03
N MET A 134 9.80 7.03 7.06
CA MET A 134 10.55 6.02 6.31
C MET A 134 10.41 6.30 4.82
N SER A 135 11.52 6.30 4.10
CA SER A 135 11.53 6.46 2.65
C SER A 135 11.76 5.11 1.97
N VAL A 136 10.96 4.81 0.96
CA VAL A 136 11.13 3.65 0.09
C VAL A 136 11.00 4.12 -1.36
N ASN A 137 12.05 3.94 -2.15
CA ASN A 137 12.16 4.52 -3.48
C ASN A 137 11.91 6.05 -3.41
N THR A 138 10.91 6.54 -4.14
CA THR A 138 10.47 7.95 -4.15
C THR A 138 9.14 8.15 -3.42
N ALA A 139 8.85 7.32 -2.42
CA ALA A 139 7.69 7.46 -1.55
C ALA A 139 8.13 7.59 -0.09
N GLU A 140 7.40 8.41 0.66
CA GLU A 140 7.58 8.60 2.09
C GLU A 140 6.37 8.09 2.87
N TYR A 141 6.66 7.48 4.00
CA TYR A 141 5.68 6.91 4.90
C TYR A 141 5.95 7.40 6.32
N ALA A 142 4.90 7.61 7.10
CA ALA A 142 4.97 7.92 8.53
C ALA A 142 4.52 6.71 9.34
N THR A 143 5.05 6.52 10.55
CA THR A 143 4.61 5.49 11.48
C THR A 143 4.67 5.93 12.93
N ASN A 144 3.66 5.52 13.69
CA ASN A 144 3.61 5.55 15.16
C ASN A 144 4.18 4.26 15.79
N GLY A 145 4.75 3.34 15.00
CA GLY A 145 5.27 2.04 15.40
C GLY A 145 4.30 0.87 15.26
N HIS A 146 2.99 1.14 15.18
CA HIS A 146 1.96 0.12 14.95
C HIS A 146 1.43 0.14 13.51
N MET A 147 1.11 1.33 13.03
CA MET A 147 0.54 1.59 11.73
C MET A 147 1.51 2.41 10.89
N VAL A 148 1.48 2.20 9.57
CA VAL A 148 2.25 2.95 8.59
C VAL A 148 1.27 3.61 7.62
N LEU A 149 1.43 4.91 7.42
CA LEU A 149 0.64 5.71 6.50
C LEU A 149 1.53 6.27 5.41
N LEU A 150 1.06 6.25 4.16
CA LEU A 150 1.62 7.05 3.09
C LEU A 150 1.61 8.52 3.51
N VAL A 151 2.71 9.22 3.25
CA VAL A 151 2.78 10.69 3.32
C VAL A 151 2.79 11.25 1.91
N ASN A 152 3.71 10.78 1.08
CA ASN A 152 3.79 11.16 -0.33
C ASN A 152 4.29 10.01 -1.21
N ALA A 153 4.05 10.12 -2.52
CA ALA A 153 4.64 9.25 -3.52
C ALA A 153 4.83 9.97 -4.85
N ALA A 154 6.08 10.11 -5.30
CA ALA A 154 6.40 10.68 -6.61
C ALA A 154 6.04 9.71 -7.74
N SER A 155 5.41 10.22 -8.80
CA SER A 155 4.90 9.46 -9.94
C SER A 155 6.02 8.82 -10.79
N ALA A 156 7.26 9.30 -10.64
CA ALA A 156 8.43 8.79 -11.35
C ALA A 156 8.68 7.29 -11.10
N SER A 157 8.39 6.80 -9.90
CA SER A 157 8.53 5.38 -9.52
C SER A 157 7.28 4.80 -8.87
N ASN A 158 6.19 5.55 -8.81
CA ASN A 158 4.94 5.12 -8.20
C ASN A 158 3.76 5.23 -9.16
N THR A 159 2.85 4.28 -9.06
CA THR A 159 1.57 4.28 -9.75
C THR A 159 0.44 4.36 -8.73
N VAL A 160 -0.50 5.26 -8.97
CA VAL A 160 -1.78 5.33 -8.25
C VAL A 160 -2.81 4.50 -9.00
N ILE A 161 -3.54 3.64 -8.30
CA ILE A 161 -4.56 2.76 -8.87
C ILE A 161 -5.86 2.91 -8.09
N ILE A 162 -6.98 3.08 -8.80
CA ILE A 162 -8.33 2.92 -8.25
C ILE A 162 -8.97 1.71 -8.93
N PRO A 163 -8.88 0.50 -8.35
CA PRO A 163 -9.24 -0.73 -9.04
C PRO A 163 -10.69 -0.78 -9.52
N SER A 164 -11.62 -0.27 -8.71
CA SER A 164 -13.05 -0.22 -9.02
C SER A 164 -13.35 0.58 -10.29
N HIS A 165 -12.50 1.54 -10.63
CA HIS A 165 -12.64 2.45 -11.78
C HIS A 165 -11.67 2.15 -12.92
N ARG A 166 -10.80 1.16 -12.74
CA ARG A 166 -9.69 0.84 -13.66
C ARG A 166 -8.81 2.06 -13.95
N ILE A 167 -8.78 3.03 -13.03
CA ILE A 167 -7.96 4.22 -13.15
C ILE A 167 -6.54 3.86 -12.73
N LYS A 168 -5.57 4.27 -13.56
CA LYS A 168 -4.15 4.15 -13.31
C LYS A 168 -3.49 5.48 -13.63
N LEU A 169 -2.89 6.13 -12.63
CA LEU A 169 -2.14 7.38 -12.80
C LEU A 169 -0.65 7.11 -12.62
N ASN A 170 0.17 7.66 -13.51
CA ASN A 170 1.63 7.55 -13.50
C ASN A 170 2.26 8.84 -14.07
N SER A 171 3.59 8.91 -14.14
CA SER A 171 4.32 10.10 -14.62
C SER A 171 3.98 10.58 -16.04
N GLN A 172 3.29 9.77 -16.85
CA GLN A 172 2.83 10.15 -18.19
C GLN A 172 1.39 10.65 -18.21
N THR A 173 0.62 10.47 -17.13
CA THR A 173 -0.76 10.94 -17.03
C THR A 173 -0.79 12.46 -17.13
N LYS A 174 -1.57 12.96 -18.08
CA LYS A 174 -1.72 14.40 -18.32
C LYS A 174 -2.85 14.98 -17.48
N THR A 175 -2.77 16.27 -17.18
CA THR A 175 -3.84 17.00 -16.49
C THR A 175 -5.21 16.81 -17.15
N ALA A 176 -5.29 16.96 -18.48
CA ALA A 176 -6.54 16.79 -19.23
C ALA A 176 -7.07 15.34 -19.23
N GLU A 177 -6.22 14.34 -18.99
CA GLU A 177 -6.67 12.95 -18.81
C GLU A 177 -7.23 12.77 -17.40
N PHE A 178 -6.57 13.32 -16.38
CA PHE A 178 -7.05 13.31 -15.01
C PHE A 178 -8.43 13.98 -14.88
N GLU A 179 -8.63 15.15 -15.48
CA GLU A 179 -9.92 15.86 -15.43
C GLU A 179 -11.07 15.08 -16.08
N LYS A 180 -10.78 14.22 -17.07
CA LYS A 180 -11.78 13.31 -17.65
C LYS A 180 -12.11 12.15 -16.71
N LEU A 181 -11.12 11.68 -15.95
CA LEU A 181 -11.28 10.62 -14.98
C LEU A 181 -11.93 11.11 -13.67
N PHE A 182 -11.82 12.39 -13.34
CA PHE A 182 -12.35 13.00 -12.13
C PHE A 182 -13.12 14.30 -12.45
N PRO A 183 -14.26 14.23 -13.19
CA PRO A 183 -14.93 15.40 -13.75
C PRO A 183 -15.51 16.36 -12.71
N ASN A 184 -15.74 15.90 -11.48
CA ASN A 184 -16.28 16.70 -10.38
C ASN A 184 -15.19 17.41 -9.56
N VAL A 185 -13.91 17.06 -9.76
CA VAL A 185 -12.80 17.62 -8.99
C VAL A 185 -12.29 18.87 -9.68
N ARG A 186 -12.19 19.97 -8.91
CA ARG A 186 -11.74 21.27 -9.43
C ARG A 186 -10.24 21.46 -9.17
N PRO A 187 -9.52 22.12 -10.10
CA PRO A 187 -8.14 22.48 -9.88
C PRO A 187 -8.05 23.58 -8.83
N GLU A 188 -7.04 23.48 -7.98
CA GLU A 188 -6.62 24.48 -7.02
C GLU A 188 -5.33 25.13 -7.53
N GLN A 189 -5.28 26.47 -7.50
CA GLN A 189 -4.06 27.19 -7.83
C GLN A 189 -3.05 27.05 -6.70
N THR A 190 -1.79 26.88 -7.07
CA THR A 190 -0.67 26.95 -6.13
C THR A 190 0.08 28.28 -6.33
N GLY A 191 1.02 28.59 -5.44
CA GLY A 191 1.90 29.75 -5.63
C GLY A 191 2.84 29.63 -6.85
N ASP A 192 2.98 28.42 -7.40
CA ASP A 192 3.76 28.12 -8.60
C ASP A 192 2.82 27.92 -9.80
N THR A 193 2.97 28.75 -10.84
CA THR A 193 2.10 28.71 -12.02
C THR A 193 2.31 27.46 -12.88
N SER A 194 3.41 26.73 -12.70
CA SER A 194 3.66 25.44 -13.35
C SER A 194 2.96 24.27 -12.66
N VAL A 195 2.42 24.47 -11.45
CA VAL A 195 1.83 23.43 -10.61
C VAL A 195 0.33 23.64 -10.44
N VAL A 196 -0.43 22.62 -10.84
CA VAL A 196 -1.86 22.50 -10.57
C VAL A 196 -2.06 21.40 -9.53
N ARG A 197 -2.84 21.68 -8.49
CA ARG A 197 -3.21 20.70 -7.47
C ARG A 197 -4.68 20.33 -7.59
N TYR A 198 -5.01 19.07 -7.38
CA TYR A 198 -6.39 18.62 -7.21
C TYR A 198 -6.55 18.01 -5.83
N ARG A 199 -7.57 18.41 -5.08
CA ARG A 199 -7.88 17.89 -3.75
C ARG A 199 -9.08 16.97 -3.83
N ILE A 200 -8.96 15.75 -3.30
CA ILE A 200 -10.09 14.83 -3.14
C ILE A 200 -10.13 14.38 -1.67
N PRO A 201 -11.16 14.80 -0.89
CA PRO A 201 -11.30 14.41 0.51
C PRO A 201 -11.32 12.90 0.72
N ILE A 202 -10.74 12.40 1.81
CA ILE A 202 -10.80 10.97 2.15
C ILE A 202 -12.19 10.54 2.60
N LYS A 203 -13.04 11.49 3.00
CA LYS A 203 -14.44 11.29 3.38
C LYS A 203 -15.23 12.56 3.06
N HIS A 204 -16.53 12.41 2.82
CA HIS A 204 -17.43 13.55 2.61
C HIS A 204 -17.37 14.51 3.80
N ASP A 205 -17.28 15.81 3.51
CA ASP A 205 -17.15 16.92 4.49
C ASP A 205 -15.94 16.83 5.44
N TYR A 206 -14.85 16.18 5.03
CA TYR A 206 -13.59 16.14 5.77
C TYR A 206 -12.53 16.98 5.05
N ASP A 207 -11.66 17.64 5.82
CA ASP A 207 -10.52 18.38 5.27
C ASP A 207 -9.38 17.47 4.83
N ASP A 208 -9.20 16.34 5.52
CA ASP A 208 -8.21 15.32 5.19
C ASP A 208 -8.44 14.79 3.76
N ALA A 209 -7.38 14.73 2.96
CA ALA A 209 -7.52 14.55 1.51
C ALA A 209 -6.31 13.90 0.86
N PHE A 210 -6.55 13.28 -0.30
CA PHE A 210 -5.51 13.07 -1.28
C PHE A 210 -5.30 14.34 -2.10
N LEU A 211 -4.05 14.78 -2.22
CA LEU A 211 -3.66 15.90 -3.06
C LEU A 211 -2.88 15.37 -4.25
N PHE A 212 -3.41 15.57 -5.46
CA PHE A 212 -2.79 15.16 -6.71
C PHE A 212 -2.12 16.36 -7.35
N TYR A 213 -0.80 16.34 -7.46
CA TYR A 213 -0.03 17.43 -8.04
C TYR A 213 0.34 17.12 -9.48
N PHE A 214 0.10 18.11 -10.35
CA PHE A 214 0.50 18.10 -11.74
C PHE A 214 1.48 19.23 -11.96
N LYS A 215 2.70 18.91 -12.39
CA LYS A 215 3.73 19.89 -12.76
C LYS A 215 3.94 19.85 -14.26
N ASP A 216 3.96 21.02 -14.89
CA ASP A 216 4.13 21.16 -16.34
C ASP A 216 3.11 20.31 -17.14
N GLY A 217 1.89 20.17 -16.60
CA GLY A 217 0.79 19.42 -17.20
C GLY A 217 0.86 17.89 -17.05
N LYS A 218 1.81 17.36 -16.26
CA LYS A 218 1.97 15.91 -16.01
C LYS A 218 1.88 15.59 -14.53
N PHE A 219 1.33 14.42 -14.20
CA PHE A 219 1.22 13.96 -12.83
C PHE A 219 2.61 13.80 -12.20
N ASP A 220 2.85 14.53 -11.12
CA ASP A 220 4.16 14.64 -10.49
C ASP A 220 4.24 13.82 -9.20
N HIS A 221 3.30 14.01 -8.28
CA HIS A 221 3.21 13.23 -7.05
C HIS A 221 1.80 13.28 -6.45
N ILE A 222 1.56 12.38 -5.50
CA ILE A 222 0.39 12.39 -4.63
C ILE A 222 0.83 12.55 -3.19
N ASP A 223 0.12 13.39 -2.44
CA ASP A 223 0.22 13.47 -0.99
C ASP A 223 -1.04 12.93 -0.34
N LEU A 224 -0.89 12.26 0.80
CA LEU A 224 -1.98 12.06 1.76
C LEU A 224 -1.83 13.13 2.84
N TRP A 225 -2.75 14.09 2.82
CA TRP A 225 -2.70 15.28 3.65
C TRP A 225 -3.77 15.25 4.73
N PHE A 226 -3.40 15.70 5.93
CA PHE A 226 -4.28 15.80 7.09
C PHE A 226 -4.27 17.24 7.60
N LEU A 227 -5.45 17.76 7.94
CA LEU A 227 -5.57 19.04 8.65
C LEU A 227 -5.37 18.79 10.14
N LEU A 228 -4.13 18.87 10.60
CA LEU A 228 -3.76 18.61 12.00
C LEU A 228 -3.66 19.92 12.82
N CYS A 229 -3.43 21.03 12.12
CA CYS A 229 -3.57 22.43 12.51
C CYS A 229 -4.49 23.06 11.44
#